data_AF-A0AA43IJV8-F1
#
_entry.id   AF-A0AA43IJV8-F1
#
_cell.length_a   1.000
_cell.length_b   1.000
_cell.length_c   1.000
_cell.angle_alpha   90.00
_cell.angle_beta   90.00
_cell.angle_gamma   90.00
#
_symmetry.space_group_name_H-M   'P 1'
#
loop_
_entity.id
_entity.type
_entity.pdbx_description
1 polymer ?
#
loop_
_entity_poly.entity_id
_entity_poly.type
_entity_poly.pdbx_seq_one_letter_code
_entity_poly.pdbx_strand_id
1 'polypeptide(L)'
;LPYGNSDDVEVGEWVLAVGNPFNLASTVTAGIVSAKARNINILRDREAIESFIQTDAAVNPGNSGGALVNLDGQLIGINAAIATPTGAFAGYSFAIPVNIVKKVADDLLQFGSVQRGYLGIMIRDMTGSLAKDLDLKFTPGVYVDSLVQDGAAAEAGLKQGDIITKIDGAKVESSPQLQEIVARHRPGEKLLITFNRKGQEKNIPVVLKATSGTVAVSRKSSEAVLEMLGIDVSEITARQKKQLGIQHGLEVTRIVKGKVSEFTTMKEGFIITRINNIPVKSKDDLADIISKKGGVLIEGVYPGSKEVIYYGVGI
;
A
#
# COMPACT_ATOMS: atom_id res chain seq x y z
N LEU A 1 -12.56 3.41 14.62
CA LEU A 1 -12.51 4.88 14.51
C LEU A 1 -13.03 5.27 13.13
N PRO A 2 -13.89 6.28 13.01
CA PRO A 2 -14.23 6.83 11.70
C PRO A 2 -12.96 7.40 11.07
N TYR A 3 -12.78 7.11 9.79
CA TYR A 3 -11.70 7.71 9.03
C TYR A 3 -12.05 9.15 8.63
N GLY A 4 -11.13 10.08 8.84
CA GLY A 4 -11.18 11.42 8.25
C GLY A 4 -10.55 11.45 6.86
N ASN A 5 -10.18 12.64 6.39
CA ASN A 5 -9.46 12.84 5.14
C ASN A 5 -8.23 13.72 5.40
N SER A 6 -7.03 13.18 5.19
CA SER A 6 -5.79 13.93 5.44
C SER A 6 -5.52 15.05 4.44
N ASP A 7 -6.23 15.06 3.30
CA ASP A 7 -6.14 16.15 2.33
C ASP A 7 -6.81 17.43 2.87
N ASP A 8 -7.90 17.27 3.64
CA ASP A 8 -8.69 18.36 4.22
C ASP A 8 -8.05 18.96 5.48
N VAL A 9 -7.04 18.29 6.05
CA VAL A 9 -6.31 18.77 7.23
C VAL A 9 -5.61 20.08 6.93
N GLU A 10 -5.73 21.07 7.82
CA GLU A 10 -5.10 22.38 7.67
C GLU A 10 -3.98 22.62 8.69
N VAL A 11 -2.97 23.41 8.32
CA VAL A 11 -1.94 23.86 9.27
C VAL A 11 -2.59 24.81 10.29
N GLY A 12 -2.36 24.56 11.57
CA GLY A 12 -3.01 25.26 12.68
C GLY A 12 -4.24 24.56 13.25
N GLU A 13 -4.74 23.50 12.59
CA GLU A 13 -5.86 22.71 13.09
C GLU A 13 -5.49 21.97 14.38
N TRP A 14 -6.40 21.96 15.36
CA TRP A 14 -6.22 21.21 16.61
C TRP A 14 -6.31 19.71 16.41
N VAL A 15 -5.40 18.99 17.05
CA VAL A 15 -5.30 17.52 16.97
C VAL A 15 -5.03 16.90 18.33
N LEU A 16 -5.46 15.66 18.48
CA LEU A 16 -5.16 14.82 19.63
C LEU A 16 -4.33 13.61 19.17
N ALA A 17 -3.20 13.37 19.82
CA ALA A 17 -2.41 12.16 19.65
C ALA A 17 -2.76 11.18 20.78
N VAL A 18 -3.07 9.94 20.41
CA VAL A 18 -3.48 8.88 21.34
C VAL A 18 -2.54 7.69 21.19
N GLY A 19 -2.04 7.17 22.30
CA GLY A 19 -1.17 6.00 22.31
C GLY A 19 -0.90 5.45 23.71
N ASN A 20 0.11 4.60 23.84
CA ASN A 20 0.49 3.97 25.10
C ASN A 20 1.99 4.22 25.38
N PRO A 21 2.38 5.48 25.70
CA PRO A 21 3.76 5.80 26.01
C PRO A 21 4.22 5.08 27.28
N PHE A 22 5.41 4.48 27.23
CA PHE A 22 6.06 3.85 28.40
C PHE A 22 5.24 2.77 29.13
N ASN A 23 4.30 2.10 28.45
CA ASN A 23 3.35 1.15 29.05
C ASN A 23 2.47 1.74 30.17
N LEU A 24 2.34 3.07 30.24
CA LEU A 24 1.36 3.75 31.06
C LEU A 24 0.03 3.73 30.31
N ALA A 25 -1.09 3.46 30.99
CA ALA A 25 -2.42 3.38 30.38
C ALA A 25 -2.68 4.46 29.30
N SER A 26 -3.51 4.13 28.30
CA SER A 26 -3.78 4.96 27.11
C SER A 26 -3.74 6.46 27.38
N THR A 27 -2.73 7.13 26.86
CA THR A 27 -2.45 8.55 27.07
C THR A 27 -2.91 9.35 25.86
N VAL A 28 -3.50 10.51 26.13
CA VAL A 28 -3.92 11.47 25.12
C VAL A 28 -3.14 12.77 25.31
N THR A 29 -2.57 13.29 24.23
CA THR A 29 -1.89 14.59 24.20
C THR A 29 -2.52 15.48 23.12
N ALA A 30 -2.53 16.79 23.34
CA ALA A 30 -3.10 17.74 22.41
C ALA A 30 -1.99 18.61 21.78
N GLY A 31 -2.25 19.07 20.57
CA GLY A 31 -1.41 20.02 19.84
C GLY A 31 -2.13 20.52 18.61
N ILE A 32 -1.39 21.06 17.67
CA ILE A 32 -1.86 21.50 16.36
C ILE A 32 -1.10 20.81 15.23
N VAL A 33 -1.63 20.86 14.02
CA VAL A 33 -0.88 20.54 12.82
C VAL A 33 0.10 21.68 12.55
N SER A 34 1.40 21.42 12.71
CA SER A 34 2.45 22.41 12.51
C SER A 34 2.88 22.53 11.04
N ALA A 35 2.78 21.44 10.27
CA ALA A 35 3.10 21.41 8.84
C ALA A 35 2.54 20.14 8.18
N LYS A 36 2.47 20.13 6.84
CA LYS A 36 2.12 18.97 6.02
C LYS A 36 3.26 18.61 5.07
N ALA A 37 3.19 17.41 4.49
CA ALA A 37 4.11 16.91 3.48
C ALA A 37 5.60 17.02 3.87
N ARG A 38 5.91 16.70 5.13
CA ARG A 38 7.29 16.72 5.64
C ARG A 38 8.04 15.46 5.21
N ASN A 39 9.20 15.67 4.61
CA ASN A 39 10.24 14.66 4.47
C ASN A 39 11.33 14.93 5.52
N ILE A 40 11.65 13.92 6.33
CA ILE A 40 12.62 14.00 7.43
C ILE A 40 13.83 13.10 7.22
N ASN A 41 13.92 12.44 6.06
CA ASN A 41 15.00 11.58 5.59
C ASN A 41 15.39 10.50 6.60
N ILE A 42 14.42 9.89 7.26
CA ILE A 42 14.65 8.81 8.24
C ILE A 42 14.71 7.43 7.58
N LEU A 43 14.11 7.29 6.40
CA LEU A 43 14.10 6.07 5.60
C LEU A 43 15.25 6.14 4.58
N ARG A 44 16.09 5.09 4.58
CA ARG A 44 17.25 4.98 3.67
C ARG A 44 16.89 4.43 2.29
N ASP A 45 15.64 4.01 2.12
CA ASP A 45 15.14 3.46 0.87
C ASP A 45 14.74 4.61 -0.07
N ARG A 46 15.20 4.55 -1.33
CA ARG A 46 14.85 5.55 -2.36
C ARG A 46 13.38 5.48 -2.77
N GLU A 47 12.72 4.35 -2.50
CA GLU A 47 11.28 4.17 -2.72
C GLU A 47 10.44 4.46 -1.48
N ALA A 48 11.05 4.94 -0.40
CA ALA A 48 10.32 5.40 0.77
C ALA A 48 9.45 6.61 0.45
N ILE A 49 8.23 6.61 0.96
CA ILE A 49 7.32 7.74 0.87
C ILE A 49 7.34 8.43 2.23
N GLU A 50 8.01 9.58 2.29
CA GLU A 50 8.02 10.43 3.47
C GLU A 50 7.25 11.71 3.18
N SER A 51 6.00 11.75 3.61
CA SER A 51 5.11 12.90 3.50
C SER A 51 4.28 13.01 4.77
N PHE A 52 4.95 13.34 5.87
CA PHE A 52 4.35 13.32 7.19
C PHE A 52 3.49 14.56 7.45
N ILE A 53 2.44 14.38 8.25
CA ILE A 53 1.80 15.45 9.01
C ILE A 53 2.69 15.71 10.22
N GLN A 54 3.14 16.94 10.38
CA GLN A 54 3.88 17.37 11.56
C GLN A 54 2.92 17.95 12.59
N THR A 55 3.12 17.60 13.86
CA THR A 55 2.38 18.17 14.99
C THR A 55 3.31 18.43 16.17
N ASP A 56 2.93 19.38 17.01
CA ASP A 56 3.54 19.64 18.31
C ASP A 56 2.82 18.91 19.47
N ALA A 57 1.80 18.09 19.16
CA ALA A 57 1.25 17.17 20.15
C ALA A 57 2.37 16.25 20.65
N ALA A 58 2.44 16.07 21.97
CA ALA A 58 3.52 15.33 22.59
C ALA A 58 3.43 13.83 22.26
N VAL A 59 4.37 13.36 21.43
CA VAL A 59 4.51 11.96 21.04
C VAL A 59 5.86 11.47 21.58
N ASN A 60 5.84 10.35 22.29
CA ASN A 60 7.03 9.66 22.80
C ASN A 60 7.02 8.18 22.38
N PRO A 61 8.15 7.46 22.46
CA PRO A 61 8.18 6.01 22.26
C PRO A 61 7.04 5.30 23.01
N GLY A 62 6.33 4.41 22.30
CA GLY A 62 5.07 3.78 22.76
C GLY A 62 3.79 4.41 22.17
N ASN A 63 3.87 5.61 21.59
CA ASN A 63 2.77 6.17 20.78
C ASN A 63 2.81 5.74 19.32
N SER A 64 3.94 5.19 18.83
CA SER A 64 4.06 4.73 17.44
C SER A 64 2.99 3.67 17.12
N GLY A 65 2.30 3.86 16.00
CA GLY A 65 1.12 3.06 15.62
C GLY A 65 -0.21 3.57 16.22
N GLY A 66 -0.15 4.52 17.16
CA GLY A 66 -1.30 5.20 17.73
C GLY A 66 -1.96 6.22 16.79
N ALA A 67 -3.14 6.69 17.16
CA ALA A 67 -3.95 7.58 16.33
C ALA A 67 -3.54 9.05 16.49
N LEU A 68 -3.57 9.80 15.39
CA LEU A 68 -3.70 11.24 15.37
C LEU A 68 -5.11 11.58 14.87
N VAL A 69 -5.91 12.26 15.68
CA VAL A 69 -7.32 12.56 15.38
C VAL A 69 -7.59 14.06 15.42
N ASN A 70 -8.56 14.52 14.64
CA ASN A 70 -9.09 15.88 14.76
C ASN A 70 -10.10 15.99 15.92
N LEU A 71 -10.68 17.18 16.14
CA LEU A 71 -11.63 17.43 17.22
C LEU A 71 -12.94 16.65 17.10
N ASP A 72 -13.31 16.21 15.89
CA ASP A 72 -14.47 15.34 15.65
C ASP A 72 -14.16 13.85 15.94
N GLY A 73 -12.95 13.53 16.40
CA GLY A 73 -12.49 12.17 16.67
C GLY A 73 -12.25 11.33 15.41
N GLN A 74 -12.14 11.97 14.24
CA GLN A 74 -11.83 11.31 12.99
C GLN A 74 -10.32 11.07 12.88
N LEU A 75 -9.94 9.87 12.45
CA LEU A 75 -8.53 9.54 12.23
C LEU A 75 -7.98 10.32 11.03
N ILE A 76 -6.96 11.14 11.25
CA ILE A 76 -6.29 11.94 10.21
C ILE A 76 -4.85 11.49 9.96
N GLY A 77 -4.24 10.74 10.88
CA GLY A 77 -2.95 10.11 10.68
C GLY A 77 -2.60 9.06 11.72
N ILE A 78 -1.48 8.37 11.52
CA ILE A 78 -0.92 7.39 12.46
C ILE A 78 0.44 7.87 12.94
N ASN A 79 0.60 8.03 14.25
CA ASN A 79 1.84 8.49 14.87
C ASN A 79 2.97 7.51 14.52
N ALA A 80 4.09 8.02 14.01
CA ALA A 80 5.16 7.17 13.51
C ALA A 80 6.52 7.52 14.12
N ALA A 81 6.88 8.81 14.11
CA ALA A 81 8.23 9.25 14.45
C ALA A 81 8.25 10.59 15.19
N ILE A 82 9.41 10.90 15.76
CA ILE A 82 9.75 12.19 16.35
C ILE A 82 11.14 12.61 15.87
N ALA A 83 11.36 13.91 15.71
CA ALA A 83 12.71 14.46 15.52
C ALA A 83 13.22 14.97 16.86
N THR A 84 14.26 14.32 17.38
CA THR A 84 14.80 14.61 18.71
C THR A 84 16.27 14.21 18.81
N PRO A 85 17.10 14.98 19.54
CA PRO A 85 18.46 14.58 19.88
C PRO A 85 18.54 13.59 21.06
N THR A 86 17.50 13.49 21.90
CA THR A 86 17.54 12.71 23.16
C THR A 86 16.73 11.41 23.13
N GLY A 87 15.93 11.21 22.08
CA GLY A 87 14.96 10.10 22.01
C GLY A 87 13.62 10.38 22.70
N ALA A 88 13.45 11.57 23.28
CA ALA A 88 12.18 12.04 23.85
C ALA A 88 11.61 13.22 23.05
N PHE A 89 10.31 13.48 23.18
CA PHE A 89 9.63 14.60 22.52
C PHE A 89 10.38 15.93 22.69
N ALA A 90 10.57 16.65 21.58
CA ALA A 90 11.28 17.93 21.54
C ALA A 90 10.52 18.99 20.71
N GLY A 91 9.19 18.85 20.56
CA GLY A 91 8.36 19.78 19.77
C GLY A 91 8.06 19.34 18.33
N TYR A 92 8.63 18.21 17.88
CA TYR A 92 8.51 17.74 16.49
C TYR A 92 8.05 16.29 16.42
N SER A 93 6.76 16.09 16.23
CA SER A 93 6.12 14.79 16.05
C SER A 93 5.62 14.62 14.63
N PHE A 94 5.65 13.38 14.12
CA PHE A 94 5.31 13.06 12.73
C PHE A 94 4.33 11.89 12.65
N ALA A 95 3.24 12.10 11.92
CA ALA A 95 2.22 11.10 11.64
C ALA A 95 2.11 10.82 10.14
N ILE A 96 1.89 9.56 9.79
CA ILE A 96 1.61 9.12 8.42
C ILE A 96 0.17 9.52 8.09
N PRO A 97 -0.09 10.22 6.97
CA PRO A 97 -1.44 10.64 6.57
C PRO A 97 -2.43 9.47 6.46
N VAL A 98 -3.67 9.67 6.88
CA VAL A 98 -4.66 8.58 6.90
C VAL A 98 -5.01 8.05 5.51
N ASN A 99 -4.93 8.88 4.46
CA ASN A 99 -5.32 8.45 3.11
C ASN A 99 -4.39 7.35 2.58
N ILE A 100 -3.07 7.48 2.74
CA ILE A 100 -2.13 6.41 2.40
C ILE A 100 -2.29 5.20 3.33
N VAL A 101 -2.61 5.41 4.62
CA VAL A 101 -2.87 4.31 5.57
C VAL A 101 -4.06 3.46 5.12
N LYS A 102 -5.19 4.07 4.75
CA LYS A 102 -6.37 3.37 4.23
C LYS A 102 -5.99 2.49 3.04
N LYS A 103 -5.32 3.10 2.06
CA LYS A 103 -4.96 2.39 0.84
C LYS A 103 -3.98 1.24 1.09
N VAL A 104 -2.98 1.45 1.94
CA VAL A 104 -2.05 0.37 2.32
C VAL A 104 -2.78 -0.76 3.04
N ALA A 105 -3.68 -0.44 3.97
CA ALA A 105 -4.50 -1.45 4.64
C ALA A 105 -5.37 -2.23 3.64
N ASP A 106 -6.04 -1.52 2.73
CA ASP A 106 -6.87 -2.12 1.68
C ASP A 106 -6.06 -3.02 0.74
N ASP A 107 -4.86 -2.59 0.33
CA ASP A 107 -3.97 -3.40 -0.50
C ASP A 107 -3.50 -4.67 0.21
N LEU A 108 -3.11 -4.57 1.49
CA LEU A 108 -2.70 -5.73 2.29
C LEU A 108 -3.87 -6.69 2.54
N LEU A 109 -5.09 -6.16 2.67
CA LEU A 109 -6.29 -6.98 2.83
C LEU A 109 -6.67 -7.70 1.53
N GLN A 110 -6.58 -7.02 0.38
CA GLN A 110 -7.04 -7.53 -0.92
C GLN A 110 -5.98 -8.35 -1.67
N PHE A 111 -4.71 -7.98 -1.60
CA PHE A 111 -3.64 -8.57 -2.42
C PHE A 111 -2.50 -9.17 -1.59
N GLY A 112 -2.49 -8.97 -0.27
CA GLY A 112 -1.42 -9.43 0.63
C GLY A 112 -0.10 -8.68 0.49
N SER A 113 -0.04 -7.70 -0.41
CA SER A 113 1.12 -6.84 -0.65
C SER A 113 0.66 -5.46 -1.11
N VAL A 114 1.48 -4.44 -0.85
CA VAL A 114 1.18 -3.05 -1.22
C VAL A 114 1.37 -2.86 -2.73
N GLN A 115 0.41 -2.19 -3.37
CA GLN A 115 0.34 -2.07 -4.83
C GLN A 115 0.62 -0.65 -5.27
N ARG A 116 1.87 -0.31 -5.57
CA ARG A 116 2.27 1.07 -5.84
C ARG A 116 2.21 1.41 -7.32
N GLY A 117 1.45 2.45 -7.66
CA GLY A 117 1.54 3.11 -8.96
C GLY A 117 2.73 4.05 -9.03
N TYR A 118 3.35 4.14 -10.20
CA TYR A 118 4.51 4.98 -10.49
C TYR A 118 4.27 5.76 -11.78
N LEU A 119 4.69 7.03 -11.75
CA LEU A 119 4.78 7.88 -12.93
C LEU A 119 6.04 7.63 -13.76
N GLY A 120 7.11 7.15 -13.14
CA GLY A 120 8.41 6.98 -13.81
C GLY A 120 9.10 8.32 -14.10
N ILE A 121 9.16 9.20 -13.09
CA ILE A 121 9.81 10.52 -13.19
C ILE A 121 10.77 10.74 -12.02
N MET A 122 11.88 11.42 -12.31
CA MET A 122 12.75 12.01 -11.30
C MET A 122 12.33 13.47 -11.11
N ILE A 123 12.23 13.90 -9.86
CA ILE A 123 11.59 15.17 -9.50
C ILE A 123 12.45 16.01 -8.56
N ARG A 124 12.23 17.32 -8.59
CA ARG A 124 12.79 18.28 -7.64
C ARG A 124 11.74 19.33 -7.29
N ASP A 125 11.82 19.90 -6.10
CA ASP A 125 10.97 21.03 -5.73
C ASP A 125 11.33 22.27 -6.54
N MET A 126 10.32 22.97 -7.05
CA MET A 126 10.56 24.27 -7.67
C MET A 126 10.89 25.30 -6.59
N THR A 127 12.10 25.83 -6.66
CA THR A 127 12.56 26.95 -5.83
C THR A 127 12.88 28.17 -6.70
N GLY A 128 12.97 29.35 -6.07
CA GLY A 128 13.34 30.56 -6.78
C GLY A 128 14.77 30.51 -7.36
N SER A 129 15.70 29.78 -6.72
CA SER A 129 17.04 29.54 -7.27
C SER A 129 17.00 28.58 -8.45
N LEU A 130 16.32 27.44 -8.33
CA LEU A 130 16.20 26.47 -9.41
C LEU A 130 15.56 27.09 -10.66
N ALA A 131 14.52 27.91 -10.47
CA ALA A 131 13.89 28.64 -11.57
C ALA A 131 14.89 29.56 -12.29
N LYS A 132 15.75 30.27 -11.56
CA LYS A 132 16.78 31.12 -12.14
C LYS A 132 17.86 30.31 -12.88
N ASP A 133 18.33 29.23 -12.27
CA ASP A 133 19.38 28.37 -12.85
C ASP A 133 18.95 27.73 -14.17
N LEU A 134 17.64 27.46 -14.32
CA LEU A 134 17.04 26.88 -15.52
C LEU A 134 16.50 27.91 -16.51
N ASP A 135 16.65 29.22 -16.23
CA ASP A 135 16.06 30.32 -17.01
C ASP A 135 14.54 30.17 -17.23
N LEU A 136 13.84 29.80 -16.15
CA LEU A 136 12.38 29.62 -16.12
C LEU A 136 11.71 30.65 -15.23
N LYS A 137 10.49 31.05 -15.59
CA LYS A 137 9.62 31.81 -14.66
C LYS A 137 9.27 30.91 -13.47
N PHE A 138 9.51 31.41 -12.26
CA PHE A 138 9.15 30.70 -11.04
C PHE A 138 7.65 30.35 -11.03
N THR A 139 7.37 29.06 -10.91
CA THR A 139 6.04 28.49 -10.78
C THR A 139 6.08 27.51 -9.61
N PRO A 140 5.27 27.70 -8.55
CA PRO A 140 5.20 26.74 -7.45
C PRO A 140 4.76 25.37 -7.95
N GLY A 141 5.43 24.32 -7.50
CA GLY A 141 5.15 22.95 -7.91
C GLY A 141 6.39 22.07 -7.92
N VAL A 142 6.30 20.97 -8.66
CA VAL A 142 7.35 19.94 -8.72
C VAL A 142 7.92 19.85 -10.12
N TYR A 143 9.21 20.11 -10.26
CA TYR A 143 9.96 20.05 -11.50
C TYR A 143 10.23 18.61 -11.94
N VAL A 144 9.94 18.29 -13.19
CA VAL A 144 10.30 17.00 -13.82
C VAL A 144 11.73 17.09 -14.35
N ASP A 145 12.66 16.45 -13.62
CA ASP A 145 14.09 16.49 -13.90
C ASP A 145 14.52 15.49 -14.97
N SER A 146 13.95 14.28 -14.93
CA SER A 146 14.08 13.29 -15.99
C SER A 146 12.92 12.30 -15.94
N LEU A 147 12.78 11.49 -16.99
CA LEU A 147 11.75 10.48 -17.10
C LEU A 147 12.39 9.13 -17.38
N VAL A 148 11.82 8.09 -16.80
CA VAL A 148 12.14 6.70 -17.13
C VAL A 148 11.57 6.42 -18.52
N GLN A 149 12.40 5.89 -19.40
CA GLN A 149 11.97 5.44 -20.72
C GLN A 149 10.84 4.40 -20.57
N ASP A 150 9.78 4.52 -21.37
CA ASP A 150 8.56 3.69 -21.30
C ASP A 150 7.80 3.77 -19.96
N GLY A 151 8.14 4.75 -19.12
CA GLY A 151 7.40 5.09 -17.90
C GLY A 151 6.05 5.73 -18.21
N ALA A 152 5.11 5.64 -17.27
CA ALA A 152 3.74 6.14 -17.42
C ALA A 152 3.67 7.61 -17.87
N ALA A 153 4.48 8.48 -17.26
CA ALA A 153 4.55 9.90 -17.59
C ALA A 153 5.11 10.14 -19.00
N ALA A 154 6.14 9.40 -19.39
CA ALA A 154 6.75 9.53 -20.72
C ALA A 154 5.78 9.11 -21.82
N GLU A 155 5.08 7.98 -21.65
CA GLU A 155 4.04 7.50 -22.58
C GLU A 155 2.88 8.46 -22.69
N ALA A 156 2.46 9.08 -21.57
CA ALA A 156 1.42 10.08 -21.59
C ALA A 156 1.85 11.35 -22.34
N GLY A 157 3.14 11.68 -22.37
CA GLY A 157 3.70 12.84 -23.08
C GLY A 157 4.18 13.97 -22.16
N LEU A 158 4.40 13.69 -20.87
CA LEU A 158 5.20 14.57 -20.00
C LEU A 158 6.67 14.61 -20.49
N LYS A 159 7.35 15.70 -20.19
CA LYS A 159 8.71 15.97 -20.65
C LYS A 159 9.54 16.57 -19.53
N GLN A 160 10.85 16.42 -19.66
CA GLN A 160 11.80 17.15 -18.81
C GLN A 160 11.52 18.65 -18.96
N GLY A 161 11.56 19.37 -17.84
CA GLY A 161 11.25 20.80 -17.81
C GLY A 161 9.80 21.14 -17.49
N ASP A 162 8.91 20.15 -17.43
CA ASP A 162 7.54 20.36 -16.94
C ASP A 162 7.54 20.62 -15.44
N ILE A 163 6.63 21.49 -14.99
CA ILE A 163 6.39 21.76 -13.57
C ILE A 163 5.00 21.28 -13.22
N ILE A 164 4.88 20.18 -12.48
CA ILE A 164 3.61 19.64 -12.02
C ILE A 164 3.04 20.55 -10.92
N THR A 165 1.82 21.03 -11.12
CA THR A 165 1.16 21.98 -10.21
C THR A 165 -0.08 21.38 -9.53
N LYS A 166 -0.73 20.39 -10.16
CA LYS A 166 -1.87 19.68 -9.56
C LYS A 166 -1.92 18.22 -10.00
N ILE A 167 -2.54 17.38 -9.17
CA ILE A 167 -2.97 16.02 -9.51
C ILE A 167 -4.44 15.90 -9.12
N ASP A 168 -5.29 15.51 -10.06
CA ASP A 168 -6.75 15.40 -9.89
C ASP A 168 -7.39 16.67 -9.29
N GLY A 169 -6.85 17.83 -9.66
CA GLY A 169 -7.29 19.13 -9.17
C GLY A 169 -6.70 19.55 -7.82
N ALA A 170 -6.12 18.62 -7.04
CA ALA A 170 -5.43 18.94 -5.80
C ALA A 170 -4.07 19.59 -6.06
N LYS A 171 -3.80 20.72 -5.40
CA LYS A 171 -2.55 21.46 -5.57
C LYS A 171 -1.36 20.65 -5.05
N VAL A 172 -0.29 20.65 -5.83
CA VAL A 172 0.98 20.02 -5.47
C VAL A 172 2.03 21.10 -5.33
N GLU A 173 2.62 21.21 -4.14
CA GLU A 173 3.61 22.22 -3.81
C GLU A 173 5.00 21.66 -3.51
N SER A 174 5.09 20.34 -3.26
CA SER A 174 6.35 19.68 -2.93
C SER A 174 6.42 18.24 -3.46
N SER A 175 7.64 17.76 -3.63
CA SER A 175 7.96 16.40 -4.09
C SER A 175 7.43 15.34 -3.12
N PRO A 176 7.58 15.48 -1.78
CA PRO A 176 6.91 14.62 -0.81
C PRO A 176 5.40 14.51 -1.00
N GLN A 177 4.73 15.63 -1.25
CA GLN A 177 3.29 15.66 -1.48
C GLN A 177 2.93 14.92 -2.77
N LEU A 178 3.66 15.16 -3.87
CA LEU A 178 3.46 14.46 -5.13
C LEU A 178 3.63 12.95 -4.97
N GLN A 179 4.71 12.53 -4.31
CA GLN A 179 5.00 11.11 -4.07
C GLN A 179 3.90 10.44 -3.25
N GLU A 180 3.39 11.10 -2.22
CA GLU A 180 2.26 10.60 -1.41
C GLU A 180 0.99 10.44 -2.24
N ILE A 181 0.60 11.46 -3.02
CA ILE A 181 -0.58 11.40 -3.88
C ILE A 181 -0.47 10.23 -4.86
N VAL A 182 0.67 10.07 -5.53
CA VAL A 182 0.88 8.98 -6.48
C VAL A 182 0.87 7.62 -5.78
N ALA A 183 1.46 7.50 -4.58
CA ALA A 183 1.52 6.26 -3.82
C ALA A 183 0.16 5.78 -3.28
N ARG A 184 -0.81 6.69 -3.16
CA ARG A 184 -2.22 6.37 -2.86
C ARG A 184 -2.92 5.65 -4.00
N HIS A 185 -2.30 5.53 -5.16
CA HIS A 185 -2.89 4.90 -6.33
C HIS A 185 -2.19 3.60 -6.70
N ARG A 186 -2.92 2.75 -7.42
CA ARG A 186 -2.48 1.43 -7.89
C ARG A 186 -2.00 1.50 -9.35
N PRO A 187 -1.17 0.55 -9.81
CA PRO A 187 -0.97 0.35 -11.24
C PRO A 187 -2.31 0.17 -11.97
N GLY A 188 -2.46 0.79 -13.13
CA GLY A 188 -3.71 0.77 -13.92
C GLY A 188 -4.63 1.95 -13.66
N GLU A 189 -4.49 2.62 -12.52
CA GLU A 189 -5.30 3.80 -12.21
C GLU A 189 -4.84 5.01 -13.00
N LYS A 190 -5.77 5.91 -13.27
CA LYS A 190 -5.58 7.08 -14.13
C LYS A 190 -5.61 8.34 -13.27
N LEU A 191 -4.56 9.16 -13.39
CA LEU A 191 -4.47 10.48 -12.76
C LEU A 191 -4.54 11.58 -13.81
N LEU A 192 -5.21 12.68 -13.50
CA LEU A 192 -5.14 13.91 -14.29
C LEU A 192 -4.04 14.81 -13.73
N ILE A 193 -2.95 14.94 -14.48
CA ILE A 193 -1.83 15.81 -14.09
C ILE A 193 -2.01 17.18 -14.74
N THR A 194 -2.06 18.23 -13.93
CA THR A 194 -1.92 19.61 -14.38
C THR A 194 -0.47 20.04 -14.24
N PHE A 195 0.11 20.58 -15.31
CA PHE A 195 1.51 21.00 -15.34
C PHE A 195 1.70 22.28 -16.15
N ASN A 196 2.74 23.03 -15.81
CA ASN A 196 3.22 24.16 -16.59
C ASN A 196 4.35 23.70 -17.51
N ARG A 197 4.22 23.99 -18.81
CA ARG A 197 5.28 23.79 -19.81
C ARG A 197 5.53 25.11 -20.51
N LYS A 198 6.70 25.71 -20.28
CA LYS A 198 7.11 26.99 -20.89
C LYS A 198 6.09 28.11 -20.66
N GLY A 199 5.55 28.22 -19.45
CA GLY A 199 4.60 29.25 -19.06
C GLY A 199 3.13 28.93 -19.37
N GLN A 200 2.83 27.82 -20.07
CA GLN A 200 1.47 27.41 -20.39
C GLN A 200 1.01 26.27 -19.47
N GLU A 201 -0.14 26.43 -18.83
CA GLU A 201 -0.79 25.34 -18.08
C GLU A 201 -1.44 24.34 -19.04
N LYS A 202 -1.23 23.06 -18.78
CA LYS A 202 -1.75 21.95 -19.56
C LYS A 202 -2.23 20.85 -18.62
N ASN A 203 -3.17 20.03 -19.12
CA ASN A 203 -3.66 18.85 -18.42
C ASN A 203 -3.35 17.62 -19.25
N ILE A 204 -2.96 16.54 -18.59
CA ILE A 204 -2.67 15.28 -19.24
C ILE A 204 -3.13 14.11 -18.38
N PRO A 205 -3.97 13.21 -18.92
CA PRO A 205 -4.27 11.97 -18.24
C PRO A 205 -3.07 11.02 -18.30
N VAL A 206 -2.69 10.45 -17.17
CA VAL A 206 -1.59 9.49 -17.06
C VAL A 206 -2.10 8.20 -16.42
N VAL A 207 -1.83 7.06 -17.05
CA VAL A 207 -2.15 5.75 -16.49
C VAL A 207 -0.92 5.22 -15.76
N LEU A 208 -1.03 5.00 -14.46
CA LEU A 208 0.09 4.58 -13.61
C LEU A 208 0.53 3.16 -13.95
N LYS A 209 1.84 2.92 -13.81
CA LYS A 209 2.45 1.60 -13.97
C LYS A 209 3.06 1.12 -12.66
N ALA A 210 3.26 -0.18 -12.50
CA ALA A 210 4.14 -0.74 -11.50
C ALA A 210 5.61 -0.44 -11.83
N THR A 211 6.52 -0.64 -10.88
CA THR A 211 7.98 -0.55 -11.12
C THR A 211 8.47 -1.49 -12.22
N SER A 212 7.76 -2.61 -12.47
CA SER A 212 8.02 -3.52 -13.58
C SER A 212 7.61 -2.98 -14.96
N GLY A 213 7.01 -1.79 -15.02
CA GLY A 213 6.50 -1.18 -16.26
C GLY A 213 5.13 -1.73 -16.70
N THR A 214 4.54 -2.66 -15.95
CA THR A 214 3.22 -3.20 -16.24
C THR A 214 2.11 -2.36 -15.61
N VAL A 215 0.92 -2.41 -16.17
CA VAL A 215 -0.29 -1.77 -15.59
C VAL A 215 -1.01 -2.69 -14.59
N ALA A 216 -0.50 -3.91 -14.41
CA ALA A 216 -1.12 -4.92 -13.58
C ALA A 216 -0.70 -4.77 -12.11
N VAL A 217 -1.66 -5.02 -11.23
CA VAL A 217 -1.44 -5.21 -9.81
C VAL A 217 -0.64 -6.50 -9.59
N SER A 218 0.39 -6.46 -8.75
CA SER A 218 1.22 -7.63 -8.45
C SER A 218 0.50 -8.52 -7.44
N ARG A 219 -0.15 -9.57 -7.93
CA ARG A 219 -0.59 -10.70 -7.09
C ARG A 219 0.53 -11.73 -7.02
N LYS A 220 0.67 -12.46 -5.91
CA LYS A 220 1.45 -13.70 -5.93
C LYS A 220 0.86 -14.57 -7.04
N SER A 221 1.68 -15.09 -7.94
CA SER A 221 1.15 -16.00 -8.97
C SER A 221 0.65 -17.29 -8.32
N SER A 222 -0.37 -17.90 -8.92
CA SER A 222 -0.89 -19.21 -8.53
C SER A 222 0.24 -20.24 -8.45
N GLU A 223 1.21 -20.16 -9.37
CA GLU A 223 2.40 -21.00 -9.41
C GLU A 223 3.32 -20.79 -8.20
N ALA A 224 3.57 -19.54 -7.78
CA ALA A 224 4.43 -19.26 -6.63
C ALA A 224 3.80 -19.75 -5.32
N VAL A 225 2.46 -19.69 -5.20
CA VAL A 225 1.75 -20.24 -4.05
C VAL A 225 1.80 -21.77 -4.04
N LEU A 226 1.61 -22.41 -5.19
CA LEU A 226 1.70 -23.87 -5.34
C LEU A 226 3.11 -24.38 -5.01
N GLU A 227 4.15 -23.69 -5.49
CA GLU A 227 5.55 -24.02 -5.21
C GLU A 227 5.86 -23.89 -3.71
N MET A 228 5.43 -22.79 -3.07
CA MET A 228 5.59 -22.58 -1.63
C MET A 228 4.89 -23.68 -0.80
N LEU A 229 3.67 -24.04 -1.17
CA LEU A 229 2.94 -25.14 -0.54
C LEU A 229 3.57 -26.50 -0.82
N GLY A 230 4.28 -26.65 -1.95
CA GLY A 230 4.83 -27.91 -2.43
C GLY A 230 3.76 -28.84 -2.96
N ILE A 231 2.74 -28.33 -3.67
CA ILE A 231 1.65 -29.13 -4.24
C ILE A 231 1.40 -28.80 -5.70
N ASP A 232 1.04 -29.81 -6.48
CA ASP A 232 0.39 -29.64 -7.78
C ASP A 232 -1.11 -29.89 -7.63
N VAL A 233 -1.91 -29.14 -8.37
CA VAL A 233 -3.37 -29.26 -8.32
C VAL A 233 -4.02 -29.30 -9.69
N SER A 234 -5.20 -29.93 -9.76
CA SER A 234 -6.09 -29.95 -10.92
C SER A 234 -7.53 -29.62 -10.52
N GLU A 235 -8.33 -29.17 -11.49
CA GLU A 235 -9.76 -28.96 -11.26
C GLU A 235 -10.49 -30.31 -11.17
N ILE A 236 -11.39 -30.43 -10.20
CA ILE A 236 -12.23 -31.63 -10.07
C ILE A 236 -13.27 -31.72 -11.19
N THR A 237 -13.48 -32.94 -11.68
CA THR A 237 -14.47 -33.22 -12.72
C THR A 237 -15.91 -33.09 -12.22
N ALA A 238 -16.86 -32.89 -13.14
CA ALA A 238 -18.29 -32.87 -12.82
C ALA A 238 -18.76 -34.17 -12.13
N ARG A 239 -18.13 -35.31 -12.45
CA ARG A 239 -18.40 -36.60 -11.80
C ARG A 239 -17.98 -36.59 -10.33
N GLN A 240 -16.77 -36.12 -10.02
CA GLN A 240 -16.27 -36.00 -8.64
C GLN A 240 -17.15 -35.05 -7.83
N LYS A 241 -17.54 -33.90 -8.40
CA LYS A 241 -18.50 -32.95 -7.79
C LYS A 241 -19.79 -33.64 -7.37
N LYS A 242 -20.40 -34.41 -8.28
CA LYS A 242 -21.66 -35.15 -8.02
C LYS A 242 -21.49 -36.25 -6.97
N GLN A 243 -20.40 -37.01 -7.02
CA GLN A 243 -20.15 -38.12 -6.08
C GLN A 243 -19.91 -37.62 -4.65
N LEU A 244 -19.20 -36.51 -4.50
CA LEU A 244 -18.84 -35.93 -3.21
C LEU A 244 -19.88 -34.92 -2.70
N GLY A 245 -20.80 -34.48 -3.55
CA GLY A 245 -21.82 -33.48 -3.18
C GLY A 245 -21.24 -32.06 -3.03
N ILE A 246 -20.14 -31.76 -3.74
CA ILE A 246 -19.43 -30.47 -3.68
C ILE A 246 -19.56 -29.72 -5.01
N GLN A 247 -19.56 -28.40 -4.97
CA GLN A 247 -19.72 -27.55 -6.17
C GLN A 247 -18.38 -27.10 -6.77
N HIS A 248 -17.34 -27.05 -5.94
CA HIS A 248 -16.02 -26.51 -6.26
C HIS A 248 -14.94 -27.29 -5.49
N GLY A 249 -13.72 -27.21 -5.99
CA GLY A 249 -12.54 -27.74 -5.33
C GLY A 249 -11.40 -28.01 -6.29
N LEU A 250 -10.19 -28.13 -5.74
CA LEU A 250 -8.99 -28.50 -6.46
C LEU A 250 -8.43 -29.80 -5.87
N GLU A 251 -8.20 -30.79 -6.72
CA GLU A 251 -7.56 -32.05 -6.32
C GLU A 251 -6.03 -31.85 -6.27
N VAL A 252 -5.43 -32.23 -5.15
CA VAL A 252 -3.98 -32.27 -4.98
C VAL A 252 -3.45 -33.49 -5.73
N THR A 253 -2.90 -33.28 -6.90
CA THR A 253 -2.41 -34.36 -7.78
C THR A 253 -1.00 -34.83 -7.41
N ARG A 254 -0.23 -33.96 -6.77
CA ARG A 254 1.14 -34.26 -6.34
C ARG A 254 1.51 -33.50 -5.09
N ILE A 255 2.27 -34.13 -4.19
CA ILE A 255 2.90 -33.44 -3.06
C ILE A 255 4.42 -33.60 -3.16
N VAL A 256 5.13 -32.48 -3.13
CA VAL A 256 6.59 -32.40 -3.09
C VAL A 256 7.02 -31.68 -1.81
N LYS A 257 8.34 -31.49 -1.65
CA LYS A 257 8.87 -30.77 -0.49
C LYS A 257 8.37 -29.32 -0.49
N GLY A 258 7.60 -28.96 0.54
CA GLY A 258 7.04 -27.64 0.78
C GLY A 258 6.19 -27.59 2.05
N LYS A 259 5.48 -26.48 2.28
CA LYS A 259 4.73 -26.24 3.53
C LYS A 259 3.71 -27.33 3.86
N VAL A 260 3.02 -27.89 2.86
CA VAL A 260 2.04 -28.97 3.08
C VAL A 260 2.73 -30.22 3.63
N SER A 261 3.83 -30.64 3.00
CA SER A 261 4.61 -31.81 3.45
C SER A 261 5.30 -31.61 4.80
N GLU A 262 5.61 -30.35 5.16
CA GLU A 262 6.30 -29.99 6.40
C GLU A 262 5.35 -29.96 7.61
N PHE A 263 4.13 -29.45 7.42
CA PHE A 263 3.20 -29.19 8.52
C PHE A 263 2.04 -30.18 8.63
N THR A 264 1.84 -31.04 7.62
CA THR A 264 0.60 -31.85 7.54
C THR A 264 0.86 -33.29 7.14
N THR A 265 -0.16 -34.13 7.35
CA THR A 265 -0.23 -35.50 6.84
C THR A 265 -1.11 -35.62 5.59
N MET A 266 -1.29 -34.51 4.87
CA MET A 266 -2.07 -34.48 3.62
C MET A 266 -1.46 -35.44 2.60
N LYS A 267 -2.32 -36.15 1.87
CA LYS A 267 -1.96 -37.09 0.81
C LYS A 267 -2.49 -36.62 -0.54
N GLU A 268 -1.84 -37.10 -1.60
CA GLU A 268 -2.32 -36.95 -2.97
C GLU A 268 -3.75 -37.50 -3.10
N GLY A 269 -4.55 -36.87 -3.96
CA GLY A 269 -5.98 -37.09 -4.11
C GLY A 269 -6.85 -36.24 -3.17
N PHE A 270 -6.28 -35.53 -2.19
CA PHE A 270 -7.06 -34.62 -1.33
C PHE A 270 -7.70 -33.50 -2.16
N ILE A 271 -9.00 -33.28 -2.01
CA ILE A 271 -9.73 -32.22 -2.72
C ILE A 271 -9.92 -31.04 -1.78
N ILE A 272 -9.16 -29.98 -2.02
CA ILE A 272 -9.27 -28.71 -1.31
C ILE A 272 -10.56 -28.03 -1.72
N THR A 273 -11.44 -27.77 -0.77
CA THR A 273 -12.75 -27.14 -1.00
C THR A 273 -12.81 -25.72 -0.48
N ARG A 274 -12.14 -25.42 0.65
CA ARG A 274 -12.02 -24.07 1.21
C ARG A 274 -10.64 -23.85 1.82
N ILE A 275 -10.22 -22.59 1.88
CA ILE A 275 -9.08 -22.15 2.69
C ILE A 275 -9.55 -20.96 3.52
N ASN A 276 -9.36 -21.02 4.85
CA ASN A 276 -9.85 -19.99 5.79
C ASN A 276 -11.33 -19.64 5.59
N ASN A 277 -12.18 -20.66 5.40
CA ASN A 277 -13.62 -20.55 5.09
C ASN A 277 -13.97 -19.90 3.74
N ILE A 278 -12.99 -19.58 2.89
CA ILE A 278 -13.23 -19.06 1.54
C ILE A 278 -13.24 -20.23 0.54
N PRO A 279 -14.30 -20.41 -0.26
CA PRO A 279 -14.36 -21.41 -1.33
C PRO A 279 -13.19 -21.32 -2.32
N VAL A 280 -12.57 -22.47 -2.63
CA VAL A 280 -11.57 -22.60 -3.69
C VAL A 280 -12.24 -23.25 -4.91
N LYS A 281 -12.25 -22.53 -6.04
CA LYS A 281 -12.88 -22.93 -7.31
C LYS A 281 -11.86 -23.10 -8.43
N SER A 282 -10.81 -22.30 -8.44
CA SER A 282 -9.74 -22.34 -9.44
C SER A 282 -8.37 -22.17 -8.79
N LYS A 283 -7.30 -22.42 -9.57
CA LYS A 283 -5.92 -22.19 -9.12
C LYS A 283 -5.67 -20.74 -8.71
N ASP A 284 -6.32 -19.80 -9.39
CA ASP A 284 -6.18 -18.37 -9.11
C ASP A 284 -6.76 -17.98 -7.75
N ASP A 285 -7.78 -18.70 -7.27
CA ASP A 285 -8.28 -18.49 -5.92
C ASP A 285 -7.21 -18.80 -4.85
N LEU A 286 -6.27 -19.72 -5.11
CA LEU A 286 -5.19 -20.02 -4.16
C LEU A 286 -4.27 -18.81 -3.96
N ALA A 287 -3.93 -18.11 -5.04
CA ALA A 287 -3.14 -16.90 -4.99
C ALA A 287 -3.82 -15.79 -4.17
N ASP A 288 -5.11 -15.61 -4.40
CA ASP A 288 -5.90 -14.57 -3.74
C ASP A 288 -6.10 -14.89 -2.24
N ILE A 289 -6.43 -16.15 -1.91
CA ILE A 289 -6.70 -16.58 -0.53
C ILE A 289 -5.41 -16.71 0.29
N ILE A 290 -4.32 -17.19 -0.32
CA ILE A 290 -3.02 -17.45 0.33
C ILE A 290 -2.03 -16.31 0.04
N SER A 291 -2.50 -15.08 0.26
CA SER A 291 -1.72 -13.87 0.00
C SER A 291 -0.91 -13.39 1.21
N LYS A 292 -1.15 -13.92 2.42
CA LYS A 292 -0.58 -13.45 3.71
C LYS A 292 0.38 -14.46 4.35
N LYS A 293 1.32 -13.96 5.18
CA LYS A 293 2.12 -14.78 6.13
C LYS A 293 1.29 -15.11 7.37
N GLY A 294 1.39 -16.33 7.89
CA GLY A 294 0.60 -16.81 9.03
C GLY A 294 0.04 -18.22 8.82
N GLY A 295 -0.81 -18.67 9.74
CA GLY A 295 -1.47 -19.98 9.62
C GLY A 295 -2.66 -19.93 8.64
N VAL A 296 -2.75 -20.91 7.76
CA VAL A 296 -3.95 -21.16 6.95
C VAL A 296 -4.59 -22.49 7.35
N LEU A 297 -5.92 -22.52 7.36
CA LEU A 297 -6.71 -23.73 7.56
C LEU A 297 -7.26 -24.18 6.21
N ILE A 298 -6.78 -25.32 5.72
CA ILE A 298 -7.20 -25.94 4.48
C ILE A 298 -8.29 -26.97 4.79
N GLU A 299 -9.49 -26.76 4.26
CA GLU A 299 -10.64 -27.68 4.35
C GLU A 299 -10.76 -28.49 3.07
N GLY A 300 -11.01 -29.79 3.19
CA GLY A 300 -11.21 -30.64 2.03
C GLY A 300 -11.70 -32.04 2.36
N VAL A 301 -11.76 -32.88 1.34
CA VAL A 301 -12.27 -34.25 1.42
C VAL A 301 -11.38 -35.19 0.61
N TYR A 302 -11.30 -36.46 1.01
CA TYR A 302 -10.69 -37.49 0.16
C TYR A 302 -11.73 -38.17 -0.73
N PRO A 303 -11.35 -38.59 -1.95
CA PRO A 303 -12.20 -39.38 -2.83
C PRO A 303 -12.78 -40.59 -2.12
N GLY A 304 -14.09 -40.81 -2.26
CA GLY A 304 -14.79 -41.93 -1.62
C GLY A 304 -15.18 -41.71 -0.15
N SER A 305 -14.76 -40.61 0.48
CA SER A 305 -15.22 -40.20 1.81
C SER A 305 -16.04 -38.91 1.74
N LYS A 306 -17.05 -38.79 2.60
CA LYS A 306 -17.80 -37.54 2.84
C LYS A 306 -17.32 -36.79 4.08
N GLU A 307 -16.33 -37.34 4.78
CA GLU A 307 -15.75 -36.72 5.95
C GLU A 307 -14.92 -35.51 5.54
N VAL A 308 -15.22 -34.36 6.15
CA VAL A 308 -14.49 -33.12 5.94
C VAL A 308 -13.28 -33.11 6.86
N ILE A 309 -12.10 -32.90 6.28
CA ILE A 309 -10.81 -32.89 6.97
C ILE A 309 -10.22 -31.50 6.89
N TYR A 310 -9.55 -31.10 7.97
CA TYR A 310 -8.89 -29.82 8.12
C TYR A 310 -7.39 -30.00 8.32
N TYR A 311 -6.59 -29.25 7.57
CA TYR A 311 -5.14 -29.19 7.72
C TYR A 311 -4.69 -27.76 8.01
N GLY A 312 -3.95 -27.56 9.11
CA GLY A 312 -3.31 -26.29 9.41
C GLY A 312 -1.92 -26.21 8.80
N VAL A 313 -1.62 -25.16 8.04
CA VAL A 313 -0.30 -24.94 7.42
C VAL A 313 0.24 -23.57 7.82
N GLY A 314 1.49 -23.51 8.30
CA GLY A 314 2.18 -22.25 8.57
C GLY A 314 2.87 -21.69 7.33
N ILE A 315 2.55 -20.44 6.96
CA ILE A 315 3.02 -19.78 5.73
C ILE A 315 3.97 -18.62 6.03
#